data_AF-A0A1V0PIC6-F1
#
_entry.id   AF-A0A1V0PIC6-F1
#
_cell.length_a   1.000
_cell.length_b   1.000
_cell.length_c   1.000
_cell.angle_alpha   90.00
_cell.angle_beta   90.00
_cell.angle_gamma   90.00
#
_symmetry.space_group_name_H-M   'P 1'
#
loop_
_entity.id
_entity.type
_entity.pdbx_description
1 polymer ?
#
loop_
_entity_poly.entity_id
_entity_poly.type
_entity_poly.pdbx_seq_one_letter_code
_entity_poly.pdbx_strand_id
1 'polypeptide(L)'
;MNKYITNIYGHSLQSTAMHGQHTITNLAQEIGYKEINIAAYRVSDDSEEEKEKRIDGMLTSVEYGGLVIAQMPTWNGIAFDKVLLKKLRERAKKLVVFVHDFVPLMFIGNAYLADAYLEAYNQADLVVLPSSKMEVSLRAKGLTPPVLYQEVWDHVTTMDFPETPCFEPVLKFAGNMERFPFVKNWKSETRLEVFSRG
;
A
#
# COMPACT_ATOMS: atom_id res chain seq x y z
N MET A 1 -23.68 8.88 0.80
CA MET A 1 -22.61 8.50 1.76
C MET A 1 -21.30 8.94 1.16
N ASN A 2 -20.54 9.81 1.82
CA ASN A 2 -19.22 10.22 1.33
C ASN A 2 -18.25 9.03 1.34
N LYS A 3 -17.36 9.00 0.35
CA LYS A 3 -16.37 7.94 0.17
C LYS A 3 -15.00 8.60 0.13
N TYR A 4 -14.06 8.06 0.89
CA TYR A 4 -12.71 8.59 0.99
C TYR A 4 -11.67 7.49 0.76
N ILE A 5 -10.52 7.85 0.24
CA ILE A 5 -9.37 6.95 0.08
C ILE A 5 -8.08 7.67 0.45
N THR A 6 -7.21 7.05 1.24
CA THR A 6 -5.89 7.62 1.57
C THR A 6 -4.92 7.45 0.42
N ASN A 7 -4.04 8.41 0.19
CA ASN A 7 -3.03 8.36 -0.85
C ASN A 7 -1.72 9.01 -0.39
N ILE A 8 -0.60 8.30 -0.54
CA ILE A 8 0.72 8.76 -0.05
C ILE A 8 1.45 9.69 -1.03
N TYR A 9 2.19 10.67 -0.50
CA TYR A 9 3.01 11.61 -1.27
C TYR A 9 4.37 11.84 -0.62
N GLY A 10 5.29 12.51 -1.33
CA GLY A 10 6.61 12.87 -0.79
C GLY A 10 7.65 11.75 -0.90
N HIS A 11 7.33 10.66 -1.60
CA HIS A 11 8.28 9.62 -1.96
C HIS A 11 9.05 9.97 -3.25
N SER A 12 10.13 9.24 -3.52
CA SER A 12 10.79 9.27 -4.83
C SER A 12 9.77 9.02 -5.96
N LEU A 13 9.93 9.71 -7.09
CA LEU A 13 9.15 9.49 -8.32
C LEU A 13 9.25 8.05 -8.85
N GLN A 14 10.18 7.24 -8.34
CA GLN A 14 10.36 5.83 -8.71
C GLN A 14 9.71 4.88 -7.69
N SER A 15 9.03 5.40 -6.67
CA SER A 15 8.40 4.60 -5.62
C SER A 15 7.22 3.81 -6.18
N THR A 16 7.41 2.49 -6.34
CA THR A 16 6.34 1.57 -6.74
C THR A 16 5.17 1.58 -5.75
N ALA A 17 5.45 1.77 -4.46
CA ALA A 17 4.40 1.89 -3.44
C ALA A 17 3.50 3.13 -3.68
N MET A 18 4.11 4.28 -3.98
CA MET A 18 3.39 5.52 -4.27
C MET A 18 2.59 5.37 -5.57
N HIS A 19 3.20 4.83 -6.63
CA HIS A 19 2.51 4.57 -7.90
C HIS A 19 1.32 3.61 -7.75
N GLY A 20 1.46 2.57 -6.93
CA GLY A 20 0.37 1.65 -6.61
C GLY A 20 -0.80 2.37 -5.94
N GLN A 21 -0.54 3.18 -4.91
CA GLN A 21 -1.59 3.95 -4.23
C GLN A 21 -2.22 5.01 -5.13
N HIS A 22 -1.45 5.68 -5.97
CA HIS A 22 -1.94 6.66 -6.93
C HIS A 22 -2.89 6.01 -7.95
N THR A 23 -2.51 4.84 -8.49
CA THR A 23 -3.31 4.13 -9.50
C THR A 23 -4.69 3.77 -8.95
N ILE A 24 -4.75 3.20 -7.75
CA ILE A 24 -6.01 2.87 -7.08
C ILE A 24 -6.81 4.14 -6.73
N THR A 25 -6.14 5.20 -6.26
CA THR A 25 -6.79 6.48 -5.95
C THR A 25 -7.45 7.10 -7.18
N ASN A 26 -6.76 7.09 -8.33
CA ASN A 26 -7.29 7.63 -9.58
C ASN A 26 -8.56 6.88 -10.01
N LEU A 27 -8.53 5.55 -10.00
CA LEU A 27 -9.71 4.72 -10.28
C LEU A 27 -10.85 4.97 -9.28
N ALA A 28 -10.52 5.14 -8.00
CA ALA A 28 -11.51 5.45 -6.97
C ALA A 28 -12.15 6.84 -7.18
N GLN A 29 -11.38 7.83 -7.65
CA GLN A 29 -11.89 9.17 -7.96
C GLN A 29 -12.87 9.16 -9.12
N GLU A 30 -12.65 8.32 -10.16
CA GLU A 30 -13.60 8.15 -11.27
C GLU A 30 -14.99 7.69 -10.79
N ILE A 31 -15.03 6.92 -9.71
CA ILE A 31 -16.30 6.48 -9.08
C ILE A 31 -16.70 7.36 -7.89
N GLY A 32 -16.12 8.55 -7.74
CA GLY A 32 -16.55 9.58 -6.78
C GLY A 32 -16.00 9.45 -5.36
N TYR A 33 -14.84 8.81 -5.16
CA TYR A 33 -14.10 8.91 -3.90
C TYR A 33 -13.35 10.24 -3.81
N LYS A 34 -13.31 10.81 -2.60
CA LYS A 34 -12.47 11.96 -2.25
C LYS A 34 -11.13 11.46 -1.70
N GLU A 35 -10.05 12.09 -2.09
CA GLU A 35 -8.71 11.71 -1.64
C GLU A 35 -8.38 12.31 -0.26
N ILE A 36 -7.69 11.53 0.57
CA ILE A 36 -7.04 11.96 1.81
C ILE A 36 -5.53 11.90 1.56
N ASN A 37 -4.90 13.07 1.45
CA ASN A 37 -3.47 13.18 1.19
C ASN A 37 -2.65 12.87 2.46
N ILE A 38 -1.74 11.90 2.35
CA ILE A 38 -0.82 11.52 3.42
C ILE A 38 0.62 11.83 2.97
N ALA A 39 1.17 12.92 3.47
CA ALA A 39 2.56 13.29 3.17
C ALA A 39 3.57 12.41 3.94
N ALA A 40 4.63 11.97 3.26
CA ALA A 40 5.79 11.35 3.88
C ALA A 40 6.58 12.38 4.69
N TYR A 41 6.93 12.03 5.92
CA TYR A 41 7.77 12.88 6.77
C TYR A 41 8.49 12.06 7.86
N ARG A 42 9.42 12.71 8.55
CA ARG A 42 10.17 12.10 9.66
C ARG A 42 9.32 12.08 10.93
N VAL A 43 8.61 10.98 11.16
CA VAL A 43 7.76 10.80 12.35
C VAL A 43 8.55 10.89 13.66
N SER A 44 9.84 10.56 13.65
CA SER A 44 10.73 10.68 14.81
C SER A 44 10.89 12.10 15.33
N ASP A 45 10.57 13.10 14.50
CA ASP A 45 10.80 14.51 14.80
C ASP A 45 9.56 15.13 15.50
N ASP A 46 8.40 14.45 15.45
CA ASP A 46 7.17 14.86 16.13
C ASP A 46 7.04 14.16 17.50
N SER A 47 6.63 14.89 18.53
CA SER A 47 6.03 14.29 19.73
C SER A 47 4.69 13.59 19.41
N GLU A 48 4.17 12.78 20.34
CA GLU A 48 2.86 12.14 20.15
C GLU A 48 1.73 13.17 19.92
N GLU A 49 1.76 14.30 20.62
CA GLU A 49 0.76 15.36 20.45
C GLU A 49 0.87 16.06 19.08
N GLU A 50 2.09 16.33 18.61
CA GLU A 50 2.31 16.94 17.29
C GLU A 50 1.88 16.02 16.16
N LYS A 51 2.17 14.71 16.29
CA LYS A 51 1.74 13.68 15.35
C LYS A 51 0.22 13.61 15.26
N GLU A 52 -0.48 13.61 16.40
CA GLU A 52 -1.95 13.64 16.42
C GLU A 52 -2.51 14.89 15.75
N LYS A 53 -1.98 16.08 16.08
CA LYS A 53 -2.41 17.35 15.46
C LYS A 53 -2.18 17.36 13.95
N ARG A 54 -1.05 16.82 13.49
CA ARG A 54 -0.73 16.71 12.06
C ARG A 54 -1.73 15.81 11.34
N ILE A 55 -2.04 14.65 11.92
CA ILE A 55 -3.04 13.73 11.38
C ILE A 55 -4.43 14.38 11.39
N ASP A 56 -4.81 15.09 12.46
CA ASP A 56 -6.07 15.82 12.50
C ASP A 56 -6.15 16.88 11.38
N GLY A 57 -5.04 17.56 11.09
CA GLY A 57 -4.88 18.46 9.94
C GLY A 57 -5.15 17.77 8.60
N MET A 58 -4.56 16.59 8.38
CA MET A 58 -4.77 15.77 7.16
C MET A 58 -6.23 15.32 7.01
N LEU A 59 -6.94 15.12 8.12
CA LEU A 59 -8.31 14.61 8.15
C LEU A 59 -9.37 15.70 8.23
N THR A 60 -9.01 16.99 8.12
CA THR A 60 -9.95 18.12 8.24
C THR A 60 -11.10 18.08 7.22
N SER A 61 -10.86 17.56 6.02
CA SER A 61 -11.88 17.43 4.96
C SER A 61 -12.71 16.14 5.03
N VAL A 62 -12.41 15.27 6.00
CA VAL A 62 -13.07 13.97 6.15
C VAL A 62 -14.29 14.13 7.04
N GLU A 63 -15.47 14.13 6.42
CA GLU A 63 -16.75 14.20 7.11
C GLU A 63 -17.04 12.90 7.86
N TYR A 64 -17.66 13.03 9.03
CA TYR A 64 -18.09 11.88 9.83
C TYR A 64 -19.15 11.05 9.10
N GLY A 65 -19.12 9.73 9.33
CA GLY A 65 -20.16 8.81 8.85
C GLY A 65 -19.98 8.30 7.41
N GLY A 66 -18.84 8.56 6.78
CA GLY A 66 -18.49 8.07 5.44
C GLY A 66 -17.90 6.66 5.39
N LEU A 67 -17.64 6.17 4.17
CA LEU A 67 -16.77 5.02 3.89
C LEU A 67 -15.35 5.51 3.67
N VAL A 68 -14.36 4.92 4.34
CA VAL A 68 -12.95 5.25 4.17
C VAL A 68 -12.19 3.99 3.77
N ILE A 69 -11.40 4.08 2.69
CA ILE A 69 -10.39 3.08 2.32
C ILE A 69 -9.02 3.62 2.73
N ALA A 70 -8.39 2.93 3.67
CA ALA A 70 -7.04 3.20 4.13
C ALA A 70 -6.06 2.29 3.38
N GLN A 71 -5.36 2.84 2.39
CA GLN A 71 -4.26 2.17 1.68
C GLN A 71 -3.04 2.08 2.61
N MET A 72 -2.62 0.86 2.94
CA MET A 72 -1.59 0.59 3.96
C MET A 72 -0.40 -0.19 3.39
N PRO A 73 0.83 0.06 3.89
CA PRO A 73 1.18 1.05 4.91
C PRO A 73 1.28 2.47 4.32
N THR A 74 1.36 3.49 5.20
CA THR A 74 1.66 4.87 4.75
C THR A 74 3.14 5.10 4.50
N TRP A 75 4.00 4.15 4.91
CA TRP A 75 5.47 4.25 4.94
C TRP A 75 6.04 5.32 5.87
N ASN A 76 5.21 5.96 6.70
CA ASN A 76 5.65 6.78 7.84
C ASN A 76 5.97 5.94 9.09
N GLY A 77 5.73 4.62 9.04
CA GLY A 77 6.00 3.68 10.12
C GLY A 77 4.80 3.42 11.02
N ILE A 78 4.84 2.31 11.76
CA ILE A 78 3.68 1.80 12.50
C ILE A 78 3.17 2.76 13.59
N ALA A 79 4.05 3.56 14.17
CA ALA A 79 3.67 4.58 15.15
C ALA A 79 2.72 5.64 14.54
N PHE A 80 2.88 5.96 13.25
CA PHE A 80 1.98 6.84 12.52
C PHE A 80 0.72 6.09 12.07
N ASP A 81 0.87 4.90 11.47
CA ASP A 81 -0.26 4.11 10.95
C ASP A 81 -1.30 3.80 12.04
N LYS A 82 -0.86 3.48 13.27
CA LYS A 82 -1.74 3.24 14.42
C LYS A 82 -2.62 4.45 14.73
N VAL A 83 -2.03 5.65 14.77
CA VAL A 83 -2.74 6.89 15.09
C VAL A 83 -3.69 7.26 13.95
N LEU A 84 -3.23 7.15 12.70
CA LEU A 84 -4.05 7.42 11.52
C LEU A 84 -5.29 6.51 11.49
N LEU A 85 -5.12 5.20 11.62
CA LEU A 85 -6.23 4.25 11.56
C LEU A 85 -7.22 4.46 12.72
N LYS A 86 -6.73 4.77 13.93
CA LYS A 86 -7.59 5.15 15.05
C LYS A 86 -8.44 6.38 14.74
N LYS A 87 -7.81 7.46 14.27
CA LYS A 87 -8.50 8.71 13.92
C LYS A 87 -9.48 8.53 12.76
N LEU A 88 -9.16 7.67 11.79
CA LEU A 88 -10.07 7.30 10.70
C LEU A 88 -11.24 6.47 11.21
N ARG A 89 -11.01 5.52 12.13
CA ARG A 89 -12.06 4.70 12.74
C ARG A 89 -13.10 5.55 13.47
N GLU A 90 -12.65 6.55 14.21
CA GLU A 90 -13.51 7.50 14.93
C GLU A 90 -14.42 8.32 13.99
N ARG A 91 -13.97 8.58 12.76
CA ARG A 91 -14.69 9.38 11.76
C ARG A 91 -15.56 8.53 10.82
N ALA A 92 -15.08 7.35 10.45
CA ALA A 92 -15.70 6.51 9.43
C ALA A 92 -16.92 5.76 9.98
N LYS A 93 -18.00 5.70 9.20
CA LYS A 93 -19.05 4.70 9.40
C LYS A 93 -18.55 3.30 9.02
N LYS A 94 -17.79 3.22 7.92
CA LYS A 94 -17.12 2.01 7.47
C LYS A 94 -15.66 2.27 7.15
N LEU A 95 -14.77 1.53 7.81
CA LEU A 95 -13.33 1.59 7.56
C LEU A 95 -12.89 0.31 6.85
N VAL A 96 -12.28 0.46 5.69
CA VAL A 96 -11.63 -0.62 4.95
C VAL A 96 -10.12 -0.39 5.02
N VAL A 97 -9.35 -1.41 5.38
CA VAL A 97 -7.89 -1.37 5.26
C VAL A 97 -7.49 -2.14 4.01
N PHE A 98 -6.90 -1.46 3.04
CA PHE A 98 -6.39 -2.07 1.81
C PHE A 98 -4.88 -2.26 1.95
N VAL A 99 -4.45 -3.51 2.13
CA VAL A 99 -3.05 -3.87 2.39
C VAL A 99 -2.29 -4.04 1.07
N HIS A 100 -1.43 -3.08 0.77
CA HIS A 100 -0.48 -3.15 -0.35
C HIS A 100 0.75 -3.98 0.04
N ASP A 101 1.22 -3.79 1.27
CA ASP A 101 2.37 -4.48 1.84
C ASP A 101 2.13 -4.72 3.34
N PHE A 102 2.73 -5.78 3.89
CA PHE A 102 2.75 -6.03 5.34
C PHE A 102 4.19 -6.10 5.82
N VAL A 103 4.70 -4.96 6.28
CA VAL A 103 6.12 -4.74 6.64
C VAL A 103 6.71 -5.85 7.53
N PRO A 104 6.01 -6.39 8.55
CA PRO A 104 6.55 -7.46 9.39
C PRO A 104 6.84 -8.77 8.66
N LEU A 105 6.22 -9.03 7.50
CA LEU A 105 6.50 -10.21 6.67
C LEU A 105 7.52 -9.93 5.55
N MET A 106 7.76 -8.66 5.22
CA MET A 106 8.74 -8.28 4.19
C MET A 106 10.18 -8.40 4.69
N PHE A 107 10.41 -8.07 5.96
CA PHE A 107 11.75 -8.02 6.55
C PHE A 107 11.76 -8.77 7.88
N ILE A 108 12.62 -9.79 7.98
CA ILE A 108 12.73 -10.64 9.19
C ILE A 108 12.98 -9.77 10.45
N GLY A 109 13.80 -8.73 10.31
CA GLY A 109 14.10 -7.79 11.41
C GLY A 109 12.87 -7.04 11.94
N ASN A 110 11.76 -6.98 11.19
CA ASN A 110 10.54 -6.26 11.57
C ASN A 110 9.42 -7.19 12.06
N ALA A 111 9.69 -8.49 12.19
CA ALA A 111 8.67 -9.47 12.62
C ALA A 111 8.06 -9.12 14.00
N TYR A 112 8.83 -8.49 14.88
CA TYR A 112 8.38 -8.03 16.20
C TYR A 112 7.28 -6.96 16.16
N LEU A 113 7.08 -6.30 15.00
CA LEU A 113 6.03 -5.31 14.81
C LEU A 113 4.68 -5.92 14.41
N ALA A 114 4.61 -7.24 14.17
CA ALA A 114 3.40 -7.89 13.66
C ALA A 114 2.15 -7.58 14.49
N ASP A 115 2.27 -7.65 15.83
CA ASP A 115 1.14 -7.43 16.74
C ASP A 115 0.62 -5.99 16.63
N ALA A 116 1.52 -5.00 16.53
CA ALA A 116 1.15 -3.59 16.39
C ALA A 116 0.43 -3.30 15.07
N TYR A 117 0.85 -3.94 13.97
CA TYR A 117 0.14 -3.84 12.68
C TYR A 117 -1.24 -4.49 12.74
N LEU A 118 -1.35 -5.68 13.34
CA LEU A 118 -2.62 -6.39 13.43
C LEU A 118 -3.62 -5.70 14.38
N GLU A 119 -3.15 -5.15 15.49
CA GLU A 119 -3.95 -4.29 16.37
C GLU A 119 -4.54 -3.10 15.61
N ALA A 120 -3.74 -2.47 14.74
CA ALA A 120 -4.20 -1.37 13.90
C ALA A 120 -5.23 -1.83 12.86
N TYR A 121 -4.97 -2.95 12.18
CA TYR A 121 -5.83 -3.45 11.10
C TYR A 121 -7.16 -4.03 11.62
N ASN A 122 -7.16 -4.58 12.83
CA ASN A 122 -8.37 -5.11 13.48
C ASN A 122 -9.41 -4.02 13.84
N GLN A 123 -9.08 -2.74 13.66
CA GLN A 123 -10.05 -1.64 13.76
C GLN A 123 -10.96 -1.53 12.52
N ALA A 124 -10.60 -2.18 11.42
CA ALA A 124 -11.34 -2.14 10.16
C ALA A 124 -12.62 -2.98 10.20
N ASP A 125 -13.63 -2.56 9.43
CA ASP A 125 -14.81 -3.38 9.13
C ASP A 125 -14.51 -4.44 8.06
N LEU A 126 -13.48 -4.22 7.23
CA LEU A 126 -13.05 -5.10 6.14
C LEU A 126 -11.56 -4.89 5.88
N VAL A 127 -10.85 -5.96 5.55
CA VAL A 127 -9.46 -5.88 5.08
C VAL A 127 -9.37 -6.43 3.66
N VAL A 128 -8.77 -5.67 2.75
CA VAL A 128 -8.42 -6.17 1.41
C VAL A 128 -6.99 -6.68 1.45
N LEU A 129 -6.80 -7.95 1.11
CA LEU A 129 -5.50 -8.63 1.08
C LEU A 129 -5.15 -9.08 -0.34
N PRO A 130 -3.87 -9.27 -0.68
CA PRO A 130 -3.49 -9.72 -2.01
C PRO A 130 -3.93 -11.16 -2.33
N SER A 131 -4.03 -12.04 -1.33
CA SER A 131 -4.38 -13.45 -1.55
C SER A 131 -4.89 -14.16 -0.30
N SER A 132 -5.54 -15.31 -0.50
CA SER A 132 -5.94 -16.22 0.59
C SER A 132 -4.75 -16.73 1.42
N LYS A 133 -3.57 -16.92 0.81
CA LYS A 133 -2.34 -17.30 1.53
C LYS A 133 -1.89 -16.23 2.53
N MET A 134 -2.05 -14.96 2.16
CA MET A 134 -1.82 -13.84 3.06
C MET A 134 -2.82 -13.86 4.21
N GLU A 135 -4.10 -14.10 3.90
CA GLU A 135 -5.13 -14.24 4.95
C GLU A 135 -4.76 -15.32 5.95
N VAL A 136 -4.48 -16.56 5.50
CA VAL A 136 -4.12 -17.67 6.40
C VAL A 136 -2.97 -17.25 7.34
N SER A 137 -1.96 -16.59 6.80
CA SER A 137 -0.79 -16.14 7.55
C SER A 137 -1.12 -15.06 8.60
N LEU A 138 -2.01 -14.11 8.26
CA LEU A 138 -2.42 -13.04 9.17
C LEU A 138 -3.47 -13.50 10.20
N ARG A 139 -4.37 -14.42 9.82
CA ARG A 139 -5.34 -15.07 10.73
C ARG A 139 -4.62 -15.83 11.83
N ALA A 140 -3.58 -16.59 11.48
CA ALA A 140 -2.74 -17.31 12.45
C ALA A 140 -2.07 -16.38 13.47
N LYS A 141 -1.98 -15.08 13.18
CA LYS A 141 -1.41 -14.04 14.04
C LYS A 141 -2.46 -13.13 14.69
N GLY A 142 -3.76 -13.36 14.45
CA GLY A 142 -4.85 -12.65 15.14
C GLY A 142 -5.61 -11.61 14.30
N LEU A 143 -5.55 -11.65 12.96
CA LEU A 143 -6.43 -10.84 12.13
C LEU A 143 -7.90 -11.28 12.30
N THR A 144 -8.81 -10.36 12.62
CA THR A 144 -10.23 -10.65 12.89
C THR A 144 -11.25 -10.14 11.85
N PRO A 145 -11.07 -9.02 11.14
CA PRO A 145 -12.06 -8.53 10.18
C PRO A 145 -12.31 -9.50 9.03
N PRO A 146 -13.47 -9.44 8.34
CA PRO A 146 -13.66 -10.14 7.08
C PRO A 146 -12.64 -9.67 6.04
N VAL A 147 -12.35 -10.55 5.07
CA VAL A 147 -11.33 -10.31 4.04
C VAL A 147 -11.93 -10.34 2.64
N LEU A 148 -11.46 -9.43 1.79
CA LEU A 148 -11.63 -9.45 0.33
C LEU A 148 -10.25 -9.62 -0.33
N TYR A 149 -10.19 -10.32 -1.47
CA TYR A 149 -8.93 -10.53 -2.19
C TYR A 149 -8.78 -9.58 -3.39
N GLN A 150 -7.61 -8.97 -3.52
CA GLN A 150 -7.22 -8.18 -4.70
C GLN A 150 -6.76 -9.08 -5.85
N GLU A 151 -6.01 -10.15 -5.55
CA GLU A 151 -5.43 -11.12 -6.49
C GLU A 151 -4.33 -10.56 -7.41
N VAL A 152 -4.61 -9.52 -8.20
CA VAL A 152 -3.70 -8.97 -9.22
C VAL A 152 -3.69 -7.44 -9.19
N TRP A 153 -2.57 -6.84 -9.59
CA TRP A 153 -2.46 -5.40 -9.83
C TRP A 153 -2.91 -5.06 -11.24
N ASP A 154 -3.82 -4.10 -11.37
CA ASP A 154 -4.12 -3.47 -12.65
C ASP A 154 -2.94 -2.63 -13.14
N HIS A 155 -2.85 -2.49 -14.47
CA HIS A 155 -1.95 -1.54 -15.12
C HIS A 155 -2.74 -0.69 -16.12
N VAL A 156 -3.33 0.39 -15.63
CA VAL A 156 -4.13 1.31 -16.44
C VAL A 156 -3.19 2.06 -17.40
N THR A 157 -3.39 1.85 -18.70
CA THR A 157 -2.57 2.47 -19.73
C THR A 157 -3.41 2.84 -20.94
N THR A 158 -3.07 3.96 -21.57
CA THR A 158 -3.60 4.38 -22.88
C THR A 158 -2.68 3.98 -24.02
N MET A 159 -1.64 3.18 -23.75
CA MET A 159 -0.76 2.68 -24.80
C MET A 159 -1.51 1.74 -25.72
N ASP A 160 -1.48 2.07 -27.01
CA ASP A 160 -1.87 1.14 -28.05
C ASP A 160 -0.72 0.15 -28.28
N PHE A 161 -1.08 -1.12 -28.48
CA PHE A 161 -0.16 -2.17 -28.91
C PHE A 161 -0.48 -2.55 -30.36
N PRO A 162 -0.18 -1.68 -31.35
CA PRO A 162 -0.57 -1.91 -32.73
C PRO A 162 0.21 -3.06 -33.39
N GLU A 163 1.39 -3.38 -32.86
CA GLU A 163 2.24 -4.44 -33.37
C GLU A 163 1.88 -5.79 -32.77
N THR A 164 1.78 -6.81 -33.63
CA THR A 164 1.65 -8.20 -33.16
C THR A 164 2.99 -8.63 -32.56
N PRO A 165 3.01 -9.14 -31.32
CA PRO A 165 4.25 -9.57 -30.69
C PRO A 165 4.86 -10.74 -31.48
N CYS A 166 6.15 -10.62 -31.81
CA CYS A 166 6.95 -11.70 -32.36
C CYS A 166 7.66 -12.45 -31.23
N PHE A 167 7.85 -13.75 -31.41
CA PHE A 167 8.63 -14.53 -30.44
C PHE A 167 10.09 -14.09 -30.45
N GLU A 168 10.58 -13.67 -29.29
CA GLU A 168 11.99 -13.42 -29.02
C GLU A 168 12.42 -14.32 -27.85
N PRO A 169 13.54 -15.06 -27.95
CA PRO A 169 14.06 -15.89 -26.86
C PRO A 169 14.76 -15.03 -25.79
N VAL A 170 14.02 -14.07 -25.25
CA VAL A 170 14.51 -13.02 -24.34
C VAL A 170 13.54 -12.88 -23.17
N LEU A 171 14.09 -12.80 -21.96
CA LEU A 171 13.34 -12.46 -20.77
C LEU A 171 13.54 -10.98 -20.44
N LYS A 172 12.44 -10.25 -20.25
CA LYS A 172 12.45 -8.84 -19.85
C LYS A 172 12.15 -8.73 -18.35
N PHE A 173 13.00 -8.02 -17.62
CA PHE A 173 12.86 -7.83 -16.18
C PHE A 173 12.99 -6.35 -15.81
N ALA A 174 11.88 -5.74 -15.41
CA ALA A 174 11.83 -4.37 -14.92
C ALA A 174 11.95 -4.33 -13.39
N GLY A 175 13.18 -4.47 -12.89
CA GLY A 175 13.44 -4.51 -11.45
C GLY A 175 14.84 -4.02 -11.08
N ASN A 176 14.95 -3.46 -9.88
CA ASN A 176 16.21 -2.96 -9.35
C ASN A 176 17.17 -4.12 -8.97
N MET A 177 18.40 -4.06 -9.45
CA MET A 177 19.38 -5.14 -9.29
C MET A 177 19.89 -5.34 -7.85
N GLU A 178 19.83 -4.31 -7.01
CA GLU A 178 20.17 -4.44 -5.58
C GLU A 178 19.08 -5.17 -4.80
N ARG A 179 17.81 -4.96 -5.18
CA ARG A 179 16.69 -5.71 -4.59
C ARG A 179 16.63 -7.16 -5.09
N PHE A 180 17.06 -7.40 -6.33
CA PHE A 180 16.95 -8.69 -6.99
C PHE A 180 18.33 -9.26 -7.37
N PRO A 181 19.08 -9.84 -6.40
CA PRO A 181 20.46 -10.26 -6.61
C PRO A 181 20.63 -11.43 -7.58
N PHE A 182 19.54 -12.12 -7.95
CA PHE A 182 19.57 -13.16 -8.97
C PHE A 182 20.04 -12.61 -10.33
N VAL A 183 19.76 -11.33 -10.62
CA VAL A 183 20.15 -10.69 -11.88
C VAL A 183 21.67 -10.68 -12.04
N LYS A 184 22.41 -10.41 -10.96
CA LYS A 184 23.89 -10.41 -10.96
C LYS A 184 24.48 -11.81 -11.15
N ASN A 185 23.67 -12.86 -10.94
CA ASN A 185 24.08 -14.26 -10.99
C ASN A 185 23.33 -15.04 -12.08
N TRP A 186 22.84 -14.35 -13.12
CA TRP A 186 22.12 -14.99 -14.21
C TRP A 186 23.05 -15.93 -15.01
N LYS A 187 22.74 -17.22 -15.04
CA LYS A 187 23.55 -18.27 -15.69
C LYS A 187 22.82 -19.03 -16.80
N SER A 188 21.62 -18.59 -17.18
CA SER A 188 20.86 -19.22 -18.26
C SER A 188 21.40 -18.78 -19.62
N GLU A 189 21.30 -19.66 -20.62
CA GLU A 189 21.58 -19.34 -22.02
C GLU A 189 20.56 -18.33 -22.58
N THR A 190 19.35 -18.25 -22.00
CA THR A 190 18.34 -17.27 -22.39
C THR A 190 18.79 -15.87 -22.00
N ARG A 191 18.76 -14.93 -22.96
CA ARG A 191 19.12 -13.52 -22.71
C ARG A 191 18.16 -12.89 -21.70
N LEU A 192 18.71 -12.21 -20.70
CA LEU A 192 17.97 -11.41 -19.73
C LEU A 192 18.21 -9.91 -20.00
N GLU A 193 17.15 -9.20 -20.36
CA GLU A 193 17.13 -7.74 -20.48
C GLU A 193 16.61 -7.11 -19.19
N VAL A 194 17.42 -6.24 -18.58
CA VAL A 194 17.13 -5.65 -17.28
C VAL A 194 16.90 -4.15 -17.44
N PHE A 195 15.73 -3.69 -17.01
CA PHE A 195 15.38 -2.28 -16.93
C PHE A 195 15.55 -1.82 -15.47
N SER A 196 16.78 -1.46 -15.11
CA SER A 196 17.19 -1.00 -13.77
C SER A 196 17.86 0.38 -13.86
N ARG A 197 17.83 1.14 -12.76
CA ARG A 197 18.58 2.41 -12.60
C ARG A 197 19.74 2.30 -11.58
N GLY A 198 20.12 1.08 -11.21
CA GLY A 198 21.27 0.74 -10.37
C GLY A 198 21.88 -0.58 -10.79
#